data_AF-S4PJQ9-F1
#
_entry.id   AF-S4PJQ9-F1
#
_cell.length_a   1.000
_cell.length_b   1.000
_cell.length_c   1.000
_cell.angle_alpha   90.00
_cell.angle_beta   90.00
_cell.angle_gamma   90.00
#
_symmetry.space_group_name_H-M   'P 1'
#
loop_
_entity.id
_entity.type
_entity.pdbx_description
1 polymer ?
#
loop_
_entity_poly.entity_id
_entity_poly.type
_entity_poly.pdbx_seq_one_letter_code
_entity_poly.pdbx_strand_id
1 'polypeptide(L)'
;RSEGFTGRITVVAKENYLPYDRIKVSKIGTATDIEKLQARSQQYYQDANIQVLKGVEVTKVNADNKCVELSDGCKLSYSSLYLATGSKPRVPDIPGIDLKNIFTVRNFDDSVNILKTLGTEK
;
A
#
# COMPACT_ATOMS: atom_id res chain seq x y z
N ARG A 1 17.83 2.79 -7.58
CA ARG A 1 19.16 3.07 -6.98
C ARG A 1 20.28 2.32 -7.72
N SER A 2 20.05 1.10 -8.20
CA SER A 2 21.03 0.31 -8.99
C SER A 2 21.74 1.11 -10.09
N GLU A 3 20.99 1.96 -10.79
CA GLU A 3 21.51 2.79 -11.90
C GLU A 3 22.29 4.04 -11.45
N GLY A 4 22.70 4.15 -10.18
CA GLY A 4 23.55 5.24 -9.70
C GLY A 4 22.86 6.57 -9.40
N PHE A 5 21.51 6.66 -9.44
CA PHE A 5 20.80 7.88 -9.05
C PHE A 5 21.10 8.24 -7.57
N THR A 6 21.53 9.48 -7.32
CA THR A 6 21.95 9.97 -5.99
C THR A 6 20.96 10.93 -5.34
N GLY A 7 19.95 11.42 -6.06
CA GLY A 7 18.95 12.35 -5.52
C GLY A 7 18.04 11.74 -4.44
N ARG A 8 17.20 12.56 -3.82
CA ARG A 8 16.23 12.10 -2.81
C ARG A 8 15.15 11.22 -3.46
N ILE A 9 14.79 10.12 -2.81
CA ILE A 9 13.65 9.27 -3.19
C ILE A 9 12.70 9.20 -2.00
N THR A 10 11.44 9.58 -2.24
CA THR A 10 10.35 9.42 -1.27
C THR A 10 9.27 8.55 -1.90
N VAL A 11 8.94 7.45 -1.24
CA VAL A 11 7.82 6.56 -1.57
C VAL A 11 6.68 6.91 -0.63
N VAL A 12 5.50 7.21 -1.19
CA VAL A 12 4.30 7.51 -0.41
C VAL A 12 3.31 6.36 -0.60
N ALA A 13 2.81 5.80 0.50
CA ALA A 13 1.91 4.68 0.51
C ALA A 13 0.75 4.92 1.48
N LYS A 14 -0.47 4.75 0.98
CA LYS A 14 -1.70 4.78 1.78
C LYS A 14 -1.74 3.67 2.82
N GLU A 15 -1.25 2.49 2.48
CA GLU A 15 -1.19 1.34 3.40
C GLU A 15 -0.12 1.60 4.48
N ASN A 16 -0.36 1.17 5.72
CA ASN A 16 0.55 1.41 6.84
C ASN A 16 1.73 0.41 6.91
N TYR A 17 2.14 -0.11 5.75
CA TYR A 17 3.10 -1.20 5.63
C TYR A 17 4.25 -0.84 4.71
N LEU A 18 5.42 -1.45 4.93
CA LEU A 18 6.48 -1.41 3.92
C LEU A 18 6.03 -2.17 2.67
N PRO A 19 6.59 -1.86 1.47
CA PRO A 19 6.27 -2.60 0.26
C PRO A 19 6.43 -4.12 0.47
N TYR A 20 5.40 -4.87 0.08
CA TYR A 20 5.28 -6.29 0.34
C TYR A 20 4.79 -7.05 -0.91
N ASP A 21 5.00 -8.36 -0.90
CA ASP A 21 4.55 -9.24 -1.97
C ASP A 21 3.04 -9.48 -1.88
N ARG A 22 2.30 -8.75 -2.72
CA ARG A 22 0.84 -8.84 -2.80
C ARG A 22 0.35 -10.19 -3.33
N ILE A 23 1.17 -10.98 -4.02
CA ILE A 23 0.79 -12.32 -4.51
C ILE A 23 0.54 -13.28 -3.35
N LYS A 24 1.21 -13.08 -2.22
CA LYS A 24 1.06 -13.89 -1.01
C LYS A 24 -0.19 -13.54 -0.19
N VAL A 25 -0.88 -12.44 -0.50
CA VAL A 25 -2.09 -12.00 0.23
C VAL A 25 -3.23 -13.01 0.10
N SER A 26 -3.41 -13.60 -1.08
CA SER A 26 -4.52 -14.53 -1.37
C SER A 26 -4.20 -16.00 -1.07
N LYS A 27 -2.97 -16.32 -0.63
CA LYS A 27 -2.58 -17.71 -0.32
C LYS A 27 -2.95 -18.04 1.12
N ILE A 28 -3.56 -19.21 1.31
CA ILE A 28 -4.09 -19.67 2.60
C ILE A 28 -2.92 -19.81 3.60
N GLY A 29 -3.02 -19.15 4.76
CA GLY A 29 -2.05 -19.25 5.86
C GLY A 29 -0.90 -18.25 5.86
N THR A 30 -0.75 -17.41 4.83
CA THR A 30 0.35 -16.43 4.74
C THR A 30 -0.02 -15.01 5.19
N ALA A 31 -1.30 -14.71 5.40
CA ALA A 31 -1.79 -13.37 5.72
C ALA A 31 -2.04 -13.13 7.22
N THR A 32 -1.15 -13.60 8.09
CA THR A 32 -1.21 -13.29 9.54
C THR A 32 -0.09 -12.36 10.00
N ASP A 33 0.97 -12.24 9.21
CA ASP A 33 2.20 -11.55 9.60
C ASP A 33 2.72 -10.75 8.40
N ILE A 34 2.54 -9.43 8.46
CA ILE A 34 2.94 -8.51 7.39
C ILE A 34 4.46 -8.54 7.18
N GLU A 35 5.27 -8.74 8.21
CA GLU A 35 6.73 -8.67 8.11
C GLU A 35 7.27 -9.78 7.21
N LYS A 36 6.65 -10.96 7.24
CA LYS A 36 6.98 -12.09 6.33
C LYS A 36 6.61 -11.83 4.87
N LEU A 37 5.73 -10.88 4.61
CA LEU A 37 5.33 -10.48 3.26
C LEU A 37 6.20 -9.35 2.72
N GLN A 38 6.85 -8.56 3.57
CA GLN A 38 7.65 -7.41 3.16
C GLN A 38 8.75 -7.83 2.19
N ALA A 39 8.89 -7.08 1.09
CA ALA A 39 9.87 -7.38 0.06
C ALA A 39 11.31 -7.07 0.51
N ARG A 40 11.44 -6.10 1.42
CA ARG A 40 12.71 -5.60 1.99
C ARG A 40 12.47 -5.16 3.43
N SER A 41 13.51 -5.23 4.26
CA SER A 41 13.48 -4.73 5.63
C SER A 41 13.45 -3.20 5.67
N GLN A 42 13.06 -2.63 6.81
CA GLN A 42 13.17 -1.20 7.07
C GLN A 42 14.61 -0.68 6.88
N GLN A 43 15.61 -1.46 7.33
CA GLN A 43 17.03 -1.11 7.24
C GLN A 43 17.47 -0.94 5.79
N TYR A 44 17.02 -1.81 4.88
CA TYR A 44 17.34 -1.69 3.45
C TYR A 44 16.97 -0.33 2.88
N TYR A 45 15.77 0.20 3.22
CA TYR A 45 15.35 1.51 2.74
C TYR A 45 16.19 2.64 3.33
N GLN A 46 16.56 2.53 4.61
CA GLN A 46 17.43 3.50 5.28
C GLN A 46 18.82 3.52 4.62
N ASP A 47 19.44 2.36 4.43
CA ASP A 47 20.75 2.21 3.80
C ASP A 47 20.75 2.71 2.35
N ALA A 48 19.64 2.51 1.63
CA ALA A 48 19.47 3.00 0.26
C ALA A 48 19.10 4.49 0.18
N ASN A 49 18.99 5.19 1.32
CA ASN A 49 18.51 6.57 1.44
C ASN A 49 17.18 6.78 0.69
N ILE A 50 16.22 5.89 0.98
CA ILE A 50 14.84 5.91 0.46
C ILE A 50 13.91 6.15 1.65
N GLN A 51 13.20 7.27 1.63
CA GLN A 51 12.17 7.54 2.63
C GLN A 51 10.87 6.85 2.22
N VAL A 52 10.25 6.09 3.12
CA VAL A 52 8.94 5.48 2.91
C VAL A 52 7.94 6.10 3.88
N LEU A 53 7.03 6.92 3.37
CA LEU A 53 5.92 7.50 4.11
C LEU A 53 4.72 6.54 3.98
N LYS A 54 4.44 5.82 5.06
CA LYS A 54 3.36 4.83 5.15
C LYS A 54 2.14 5.44 5.84
N GLY A 55 0.96 4.87 5.59
CA GLY A 55 -0.28 5.31 6.23
C GLY A 55 -0.76 6.69 5.78
N VAL A 56 -0.23 7.23 4.68
CA VAL A 56 -0.58 8.55 4.16
C VAL A 56 -0.92 8.46 2.67
N GLU A 57 -2.05 9.05 2.29
CA GLU A 57 -2.54 9.02 0.92
C GLU A 57 -2.18 10.33 0.21
N VAL A 58 -1.68 10.24 -1.02
CA VAL A 58 -1.65 11.40 -1.92
C VAL A 58 -3.08 11.66 -2.40
N THR A 59 -3.67 12.78 -2.00
CA THR A 59 -5.05 13.14 -2.33
C THR A 59 -5.14 14.00 -3.58
N LYS A 60 -4.07 14.72 -3.92
CA LYS A 60 -4.03 15.60 -5.09
C LYS A 60 -2.62 15.70 -5.67
N VAL A 61 -2.54 15.77 -7.00
CA VAL A 61 -1.32 16.12 -7.74
C VAL A 61 -1.52 17.50 -8.34
N ASN A 62 -0.61 18.43 -8.04
CA ASN A 62 -0.53 19.73 -8.68
C ASN A 62 0.69 19.75 -9.61
N ALA A 63 0.47 19.50 -10.90
CA ALA A 63 1.53 19.39 -11.89
C ALA A 63 2.21 20.75 -12.17
N ASP A 64 1.44 21.83 -12.18
CA ASP A 64 1.95 23.19 -12.45
C ASP A 64 2.96 23.63 -11.37
N ASN A 65 2.63 23.37 -10.10
CA ASN A 65 3.49 23.68 -8.96
C ASN A 65 4.44 22.55 -8.58
N LYS A 66 4.42 21.43 -9.33
CA LYS A 66 5.21 20.21 -9.10
C LYS A 66 5.18 19.74 -7.63
N CYS A 67 3.98 19.63 -7.08
CA CYS A 67 3.79 19.14 -5.72
C CYS A 67 2.59 18.19 -5.59
N VAL A 68 2.61 17.39 -4.54
CA VAL A 68 1.49 16.54 -4.14
C VAL A 68 0.98 16.96 -2.78
N GLU A 69 -0.34 16.85 -2.58
CA GLU A 69 -0.99 17.07 -1.29
C GLU A 69 -1.29 15.73 -0.65
N LEU A 70 -1.00 15.62 0.64
CA LEU A 70 -1.16 14.41 1.43
C LEU A 70 -2.41 14.48 2.31
N SER A 71 -2.92 13.32 2.71
CA SER A 71 -4.12 13.20 3.55
C SER A 71 -3.96 13.78 4.96
N ASP A 72 -2.73 13.99 5.42
CA ASP A 72 -2.40 14.66 6.69
C ASP A 72 -2.26 16.18 6.54
N GLY A 73 -2.55 16.74 5.36
CA GLY A 73 -2.43 18.16 5.05
C GLY A 73 -1.02 18.60 4.62
N CYS A 74 -0.02 17.72 4.67
CA CYS A 74 1.33 18.03 4.21
C CYS A 74 1.39 18.19 2.68
N LYS A 75 2.40 18.92 2.20
CA LYS A 75 2.73 19.04 0.78
C LYS A 75 4.15 18.57 0.52
N LEU A 76 4.32 17.77 -0.53
CA LEU A 76 5.65 17.34 -0.98
C LEU A 76 5.91 17.86 -2.39
N SER A 77 6.98 18.64 -2.54
CA SER A 77 7.48 19.07 -3.85
C SER A 77 8.32 17.97 -4.49
N TYR A 78 8.26 17.86 -5.81
CA TYR A 78 9.02 16.88 -6.57
C TYR A 78 9.68 17.52 -7.80
N SER A 79 10.81 16.96 -8.22
CA SER A 79 11.41 17.23 -9.53
C SER A 79 10.85 16.29 -10.60
N SER A 80 10.64 15.03 -10.23
CA SER A 80 9.98 14.00 -11.04
C SER A 80 8.97 13.22 -10.20
N LEU A 81 7.82 12.87 -10.78
CA LEU A 81 6.76 12.11 -10.12
C LEU A 81 6.53 10.78 -10.85
N TYR A 82 6.46 9.69 -10.10
CA TYR A 82 6.12 8.36 -10.61
C TYR A 82 4.81 7.88 -10.00
N LEU A 83 3.79 7.68 -10.83
CA LEU A 83 2.48 7.21 -10.40
C LEU A 83 2.45 5.68 -10.37
N ALA A 84 2.52 5.10 -9.18
CA ALA A 84 2.52 3.67 -8.94
C ALA A 84 1.33 3.22 -8.08
N THR A 85 0.16 3.81 -8.28
CA THR A 85 -1.04 3.64 -7.43
C THR A 85 -1.75 2.30 -7.59
N GLY A 86 -1.37 1.49 -8.59
CA GLY A 86 -1.96 0.19 -8.85
C GLY A 86 -3.45 0.28 -9.23
N SER A 87 -4.25 -0.65 -8.72
CA SER A 87 -5.67 -0.82 -9.06
C SER A 87 -6.49 -1.20 -7.82
N LYS A 88 -7.80 -0.98 -7.91
CA LYS A 88 -8.80 -1.36 -6.90
C LYS A 88 -9.69 -2.50 -7.45
N PRO A 89 -10.16 -3.43 -6.60
CA PRO A 89 -11.15 -4.42 -7.02
C PRO A 89 -12.42 -3.76 -7.57
N ARG A 90 -13.02 -4.40 -8.57
CA ARG A 90 -14.36 -4.01 -9.02
C ARG A 90 -15.40 -4.64 -8.11
N VAL A 91 -16.28 -3.81 -7.56
CA VAL A 91 -17.45 -4.26 -6.80
C VAL A 91 -18.69 -4.13 -7.71
N PRO A 92 -19.42 -5.21 -8.01
CA PRO A 92 -20.61 -5.13 -8.84
C PRO A 92 -21.79 -4.50 -8.08
N ASP A 93 -22.66 -3.79 -8.82
CA ASP A 93 -23.89 -3.22 -8.27
C ASP A 93 -24.99 -4.29 -8.25
N ILE A 94 -25.05 -5.07 -7.17
CA ILE A 94 -26.03 -6.14 -6.97
C ILE A 94 -26.60 -6.10 -5.54
N PRO A 95 -27.88 -6.48 -5.35
CA PRO A 95 -28.46 -6.54 -4.01
C PRO A 95 -27.66 -7.43 -3.06
N GLY A 96 -27.35 -6.91 -1.87
CA GLY A 96 -26.62 -7.64 -0.83
C GLY A 96 -25.09 -7.57 -0.94
N ILE A 97 -24.52 -6.80 -1.87
CA ILE A 97 -23.07 -6.66 -2.01
C ILE A 97 -22.39 -6.05 -0.78
N ASP A 98 -23.11 -5.23 -0.02
CA ASP A 98 -22.62 -4.56 1.20
C ASP A 98 -22.84 -5.37 2.49
N LEU A 99 -23.28 -6.63 2.39
CA LEU A 99 -23.40 -7.51 3.55
C LEU A 99 -22.03 -7.72 4.22
N LYS A 100 -22.02 -7.76 5.56
CA LYS A 100 -20.79 -7.75 6.38
C LYS A 100 -19.80 -8.88 6.08
N ASN A 101 -20.25 -9.98 5.50
CA ASN A 101 -19.45 -11.17 5.18
C ASN A 101 -19.04 -11.24 3.70
N ILE A 102 -19.26 -10.18 2.91
CA ILE A 102 -18.81 -10.05 1.54
C ILE A 102 -17.52 -9.24 1.52
N PHE A 103 -16.48 -9.78 0.89
CA PHE A 103 -15.14 -9.19 0.86
C PHE A 103 -14.59 -9.16 -0.56
N THR A 104 -13.75 -8.15 -0.82
CA THR A 104 -12.77 -8.19 -1.91
C THR A 104 -11.41 -8.64 -1.37
N VAL A 105 -10.50 -9.09 -2.24
CA VAL A 105 -9.12 -9.42 -1.84
C VAL A 105 -8.14 -8.65 -2.72
N ARG A 106 -7.43 -7.69 -2.13
CA ARG A 106 -6.41 -6.87 -2.80
C ARG A 106 -5.21 -6.58 -1.92
N ASN A 107 -5.39 -6.26 -0.65
CA ASN A 107 -4.32 -5.87 0.26
C ASN A 107 -4.27 -6.79 1.49
N PHE A 108 -3.26 -6.60 2.33
CA PHE A 108 -3.11 -7.39 3.55
C PHE A 108 -4.32 -7.28 4.49
N ASP A 109 -4.89 -6.07 4.64
CA ASP A 109 -6.05 -5.82 5.50
C ASP A 109 -7.29 -6.61 5.05
N ASP A 110 -7.51 -6.75 3.75
CA ASP A 110 -8.60 -7.55 3.19
C ASP A 110 -8.52 -9.01 3.67
N SER A 111 -7.34 -9.62 3.58
CA SER A 111 -7.12 -10.99 4.05
C SER A 111 -7.26 -11.12 5.56
N VAL A 112 -6.79 -10.14 6.33
CA VAL A 112 -6.99 -10.09 7.78
C VAL A 112 -8.48 -10.01 8.13
N ASN A 113 -9.25 -9.20 7.42
CA ASN A 113 -10.69 -9.04 7.65
C ASN A 113 -11.48 -10.32 7.30
N ILE A 114 -11.09 -11.01 6.23
CA ILE A 114 -11.65 -12.33 5.89
C ILE A 114 -11.34 -13.34 6.99
N LEU A 115 -10.07 -13.45 7.40
CA LEU A 115 -9.64 -14.40 8.44
C LEU A 115 -10.32 -14.15 9.78
N LYS A 116 -10.58 -12.89 10.16
CA LYS A 116 -11.34 -12.54 11.37
C LYS A 116 -12.80 -12.96 11.31
N THR A 117 -13.37 -13.05 10.10
CA THR A 117 -14.78 -13.40 9.88
C THR A 117 -14.98 -14.90 9.78
N LEU A 118 -13.98 -15.63 9.29
CA LEU A 118 -13.94 -17.09 9.36
C LEU A 118 -13.86 -17.48 10.85
N GLY A 119 -14.84 -18.26 11.33
CA GLY A 119 -14.89 -18.72 12.72
C GLY A 119 -13.67 -19.57 13.11
N THR A 120 -13.57 -19.92 14.39
CA THR A 120 -12.44 -20.68 14.95
C THR A 120 -12.36 -22.15 14.50
N GLU A 121 -13.35 -22.66 13.77
CA GLU A 121 -13.30 -23.98 13.17
C GLU A 121 -12.67 -23.90 11.78
N LYS A 122 -11.44 -24.43 11.67
CA LYS A 122 -10.78 -24.74 10.39
C LYS A 122 -10.99 -26.20 10.04
#